data_AF-A0A972Y5Q8-F1
#
_entry.id   AF-A0A972Y5Q8-F1
#
_cell.length_a   1.000
_cell.length_b   1.000
_cell.length_c   1.000
_cell.angle_alpha   90.00
_cell.angle_beta   90.00
_cell.angle_gamma   90.00
#
_symmetry.space_group_name_H-M   'P 1'
#
loop_
_entity.id
_entity.type
_entity.pdbx_description
1 polymer ?
#
loop_
_entity_poly.entity_id
_entity_poly.type
_entity_poly.pdbx_seq_one_letter_code
_entity_poly.pdbx_strand_id
1 'polypeptide(L)'
;MISGILFVPLTFGLLLPVFGFIRRKRTLSYLCLIIALTFFIMAHNTSSYDTDKPKPNSLVYFQDNDNDKSYWLSYDYELDNWNKNYFSKPLSEDKIKGLVAFDSKYGSLFKYAGETTNRAIKESLFSISKDTIIGNERSIRLCVAPQRDLNLIYGYSNSKKAFNSFGINGSFPELDSISEEKLRSKNDKRLFLYWVVDEEPLEIDCTFHKDSIPNIEFIEASYDLLENKSFNIKKRPQNTIPKPFVINDAIITKKTVKF
;
A
#
# COMPACT_ATOMS: atom_id res chain seq x y z
N MET A 1 0.76 19.57 10.02
CA MET A 1 -0.50 20.34 10.16
C MET A 1 -0.76 20.86 11.58
N ILE A 2 -0.51 20.08 12.64
CA ILE A 2 -0.75 20.51 14.04
C ILE A 2 0.04 21.78 14.43
N SER A 3 1.30 21.86 13.99
CA SER A 3 2.16 23.04 14.22
C SER A 3 1.53 24.34 13.66
N GLY A 4 1.05 24.34 12.41
CA GLY A 4 0.42 25.53 11.81
C GLY A 4 -0.87 25.96 12.53
N ILE A 5 -1.68 25.01 13.00
CA ILE A 5 -2.94 25.29 13.69
C ILE A 5 -2.71 25.94 15.06
N LEU A 6 -1.60 25.64 15.74
CA LEU A 6 -1.25 26.24 17.03
C LEU A 6 -0.50 27.57 16.87
N PHE A 7 0.52 27.61 15.99
CA PHE A 7 1.40 28.77 15.90
C PHE A 7 0.79 29.95 15.15
N VAL A 8 -0.13 29.74 14.20
CA VAL A 8 -0.82 30.83 13.49
C VAL A 8 -1.68 31.68 14.44
N PRO A 9 -2.66 31.12 15.20
CA PRO A 9 -3.44 31.94 16.13
C PRO A 9 -2.60 32.53 17.26
N LEU A 10 -1.57 31.81 17.73
CA LEU A 10 -0.65 32.32 18.75
C LEU A 10 0.15 33.54 18.25
N THR A 11 0.72 33.46 17.05
CA THR A 11 1.46 34.59 16.44
C THR A 11 0.54 35.79 16.17
N PHE A 12 -0.66 35.56 15.64
CA PHE A 12 -1.65 36.63 15.46
C PHE A 12 -2.11 37.25 16.80
N GLY A 13 -2.28 36.44 17.84
CA GLY A 13 -2.62 36.90 19.19
C GLY A 13 -1.52 37.76 19.80
N LEU A 14 -0.26 37.36 19.66
CA LEU A 14 0.90 38.13 20.15
C LEU A 14 1.10 39.45 19.38
N LEU A 15 0.72 39.51 18.11
CA LEU A 15 0.83 40.70 17.27
C LEU A 15 -0.37 41.66 17.42
N LEU A 16 -1.44 41.25 18.11
CA LEU A 16 -2.66 42.03 18.27
C LEU A 16 -2.44 43.39 18.96
N PRO A 17 -1.61 43.51 20.02
CA PRO A 17 -1.24 44.80 20.59
C PRO A 17 -0.53 45.69 19.57
N VAL A 18 0.37 45.13 18.75
CA VAL A 18 1.12 45.85 17.71
C VAL A 18 0.18 46.38 16.63
N PHE A 19 -0.75 45.55 16.14
CA PHE A 19 -1.73 45.95 15.14
C PHE A 19 -2.75 46.96 15.68
N GLY A 20 -3.03 46.95 16.99
CA GLY A 20 -3.93 47.90 17.66
C GLY A 20 -3.47 49.36 17.58
N PHE A 21 -2.15 49.60 17.58
CA PHE A 21 -1.58 50.96 17.51
C PHE A 21 -1.41 51.50 16.08
N ILE A 22 -1.73 50.74 15.03
CA ILE A 22 -1.58 51.19 13.64
C ILE A 22 -2.70 52.18 13.27
N ARG A 23 -2.31 53.43 13.02
CA ARG A 23 -3.23 54.55 12.74
C ARG A 23 -4.12 54.34 11.50
N ARG A 24 -3.59 53.76 10.41
CA ARG A 24 -4.31 53.53 9.14
C ARG A 24 -4.59 52.04 8.86
N LYS A 25 -5.05 51.31 9.87
CA LYS A 25 -5.29 49.85 9.78
C LYS A 25 -6.19 49.40 8.62
N ARG A 26 -7.21 50.18 8.25
CA ARG A 26 -8.11 49.86 7.12
C ARG A 26 -7.37 49.93 5.78
N THR A 27 -6.62 50.99 5.53
CA THR A 27 -5.84 51.15 4.28
C THR A 27 -4.77 50.08 4.16
N LEU A 28 -4.06 49.79 5.25
CA LEU A 28 -3.06 48.72 5.28
C LEU A 28 -3.69 47.35 5.02
N SER A 29 -4.88 47.09 5.57
CA SER A 29 -5.62 45.84 5.33
C SER A 29 -6.00 45.68 3.85
N TYR A 30 -6.54 46.73 3.20
CA TYR A 30 -6.85 46.66 1.77
C TYR A 30 -5.60 46.47 0.92
N LEU A 31 -4.49 47.13 1.26
CA LEU A 31 -3.21 46.96 0.56
C LEU A 31 -2.71 45.51 0.68
N CYS A 32 -2.68 44.95 1.90
CA CYS A 32 -2.27 43.57 2.13
C CYS A 32 -3.19 42.58 1.40
N LEU A 33 -4.50 42.84 1.36
CA LEU A 33 -5.45 42.01 0.62
C LEU A 33 -5.16 42.01 -0.88
N ILE A 34 -4.89 43.18 -1.46
CA ILE A 34 -4.53 43.31 -2.87
C ILE A 34 -3.25 42.53 -3.16
N ILE A 35 -2.20 42.71 -2.34
CA ILE A 35 -0.93 41.99 -2.48
C ILE A 35 -1.13 40.47 -2.38
N ALA A 36 -1.92 40.02 -1.41
CA ALA A 36 -2.23 38.61 -1.24
C ALA A 36 -2.98 38.04 -2.46
N LEU A 37 -3.95 38.78 -2.99
CA LEU A 37 -4.70 38.38 -4.19
C LEU A 37 -3.76 38.28 -5.41
N THR A 38 -2.85 39.23 -5.58
CA THR A 38 -1.82 39.19 -6.63
C THR A 38 -0.95 37.95 -6.50
N PHE A 39 -0.45 37.64 -5.30
CA PHE A 39 0.34 36.42 -5.09
C PHE A 39 -0.46 35.15 -5.32
N PHE A 40 -1.74 35.09 -4.94
CA PHE A 40 -2.58 33.92 -5.25
C PHE A 40 -2.80 33.72 -6.74
N ILE A 41 -3.03 34.80 -7.49
CA ILE A 41 -3.16 34.74 -8.96
C ILE A 41 -1.84 34.24 -9.58
N MET A 42 -0.71 34.80 -9.15
CA MET A 42 0.62 34.37 -9.64
C MET A 42 0.90 32.90 -9.30
N ALA A 43 0.60 32.48 -8.07
CA ALA A 43 0.78 31.11 -7.62
C ALA A 43 -0.10 30.14 -8.42
N HIS A 44 -1.37 30.49 -8.66
CA HIS A 44 -2.27 29.68 -9.47
C HIS A 44 -1.70 29.44 -10.88
N ASN A 45 -1.22 30.50 -11.53
CA ASN A 45 -0.65 30.42 -12.88
C ASN A 45 0.70 29.67 -12.94
N THR A 46 1.43 29.54 -11.83
CA THR A 46 2.75 28.88 -11.75
C THR A 46 2.72 27.50 -11.07
N SER A 47 1.54 27.08 -10.61
CA SER A 47 1.34 25.85 -9.83
C SER A 47 1.39 24.56 -10.65
N SER A 48 1.49 24.65 -11.98
CA SER A 48 1.58 23.48 -12.85
C SER A 48 2.83 22.65 -12.58
N TYR A 49 2.73 21.35 -12.88
CA TYR A 49 3.83 20.40 -12.76
C TYR A 49 4.82 20.57 -13.91
N ASP A 50 6.10 20.57 -13.57
CA ASP A 50 7.24 20.68 -14.48
C ASP A 50 8.35 19.72 -14.02
N THR A 51 9.55 19.82 -14.59
CA THR A 51 10.68 18.95 -14.23
C THR A 51 11.21 19.22 -12.82
N ASP A 52 11.04 20.44 -12.31
CA ASP A 52 11.53 20.84 -10.97
C ASP A 52 10.46 20.57 -9.90
N LYS A 53 9.19 20.58 -10.28
CA LYS A 53 8.01 20.20 -9.48
C LYS A 53 7.28 19.04 -10.16
N PRO A 54 7.87 17.82 -10.17
CA PRO A 54 7.29 16.70 -10.89
C PRO A 54 6.01 16.19 -10.21
N LYS A 55 5.02 15.77 -11.02
CA LYS A 55 3.78 15.17 -10.52
C LYS A 55 4.05 13.75 -9.98
N PRO A 56 3.71 13.43 -8.73
CA PRO A 56 3.70 12.05 -8.26
C PRO A 56 2.57 11.27 -8.91
N ASN A 57 2.87 10.18 -9.58
CA ASN A 57 1.86 9.29 -10.16
C ASN A 57 2.16 7.82 -9.85
N SER A 58 1.15 6.98 -9.98
CA SER A 58 1.25 5.56 -9.62
C SER A 58 0.61 4.62 -10.63
N LEU A 59 1.24 3.46 -10.78
CA LEU A 59 0.78 2.35 -11.58
C LEU A 59 1.24 1.04 -10.93
N VAL A 60 0.29 0.12 -10.73
CA VAL A 60 0.54 -1.19 -10.13
C VAL A 60 -0.22 -2.23 -10.95
N TYR A 61 0.43 -3.35 -11.25
CA TYR A 61 -0.23 -4.52 -11.80
C TYR A 61 -0.59 -5.48 -10.67
N PHE A 62 -1.84 -5.95 -10.64
CA PHE A 62 -2.31 -6.90 -9.66
C PHE A 62 -2.92 -8.12 -10.36
N GLN A 63 -2.44 -9.30 -9.99
CA GLN A 63 -2.91 -10.59 -10.50
C GLN A 63 -3.47 -11.42 -9.33
N ASP A 64 -4.77 -11.67 -9.37
CA ASP A 64 -5.47 -12.53 -8.42
C ASP A 64 -5.53 -13.96 -9.01
N ASN A 65 -4.66 -14.83 -8.51
CA ASN A 65 -4.56 -16.21 -8.98
C ASN A 65 -5.67 -17.12 -8.42
N ASP A 66 -6.41 -16.66 -7.41
CA ASP A 66 -7.56 -17.42 -6.89
C ASP A 66 -8.76 -17.30 -7.82
N ASN A 67 -8.94 -16.13 -8.43
CA ASN A 67 -10.08 -15.82 -9.29
C ASN A 67 -9.73 -15.78 -10.78
N ASP A 68 -8.46 -15.99 -11.15
CA ASP A 68 -7.91 -15.83 -12.50
C ASP A 68 -8.26 -14.46 -13.12
N LYS A 69 -8.04 -13.40 -12.34
CA LYS A 69 -8.31 -12.02 -12.77
C LYS A 69 -7.10 -11.13 -12.58
N SER A 70 -7.01 -10.10 -13.41
CA SER A 70 -5.92 -9.14 -13.30
C SER A 70 -6.41 -7.71 -13.47
N TYR A 71 -5.73 -6.80 -12.81
CA TYR A 71 -6.15 -5.42 -12.67
C TYR A 71 -4.95 -4.48 -12.74
N TRP A 72 -5.14 -3.35 -13.40
CA TRP A 72 -4.32 -2.15 -13.19
C TRP A 72 -4.86 -1.40 -12.00
N LEU A 73 -3.98 -0.94 -11.11
CA LEU A 73 -4.33 -0.17 -9.92
C LEU A 73 -3.55 1.16 -9.90
N SER A 74 -4.15 2.20 -9.34
CA SER A 74 -3.49 3.47 -9.08
C SER A 74 -4.00 4.11 -7.79
N TYR A 75 -3.07 4.74 -7.06
CA TYR A 75 -3.34 5.55 -5.88
C TYR A 75 -3.66 7.01 -6.25
N ASP A 76 -3.58 7.38 -7.53
CA ASP A 76 -3.69 8.78 -7.95
C ASP A 76 -5.10 9.31 -7.76
N TYR A 77 -5.21 10.57 -7.34
CA TYR A 77 -6.51 11.25 -7.29
C TYR A 77 -7.01 11.59 -8.70
N GLU A 78 -6.07 11.89 -9.61
CA GLU A 78 -6.35 12.21 -11.00
C GLU A 78 -5.32 11.54 -11.90
N LEU A 79 -5.80 10.67 -12.80
CA LEU A 79 -4.99 10.01 -13.82
C LEU A 79 -4.41 11.03 -14.81
N ASP A 80 -3.19 10.79 -15.27
CA ASP A 80 -2.51 11.61 -16.27
C ASP A 80 -2.41 10.91 -17.62
N ASN A 81 -1.83 11.59 -18.61
CA ASN A 81 -1.69 11.05 -19.96
C ASN A 81 -0.82 9.78 -20.03
N TRP A 82 0.03 9.53 -19.02
CA TRP A 82 0.89 8.36 -18.97
C TRP A 82 0.13 7.12 -18.49
N ASN A 83 -0.62 7.23 -17.38
CA ASN A 83 -1.30 6.06 -16.80
C ASN A 83 -2.77 5.89 -17.22
N LYS A 84 -3.46 6.94 -17.69
CA LYS A 84 -4.90 6.91 -17.99
C LYS A 84 -5.31 5.79 -18.96
N ASN A 85 -4.45 5.45 -19.93
CA ASN A 85 -4.76 4.44 -20.94
C ASN A 85 -4.86 3.00 -20.37
N TYR A 86 -4.31 2.74 -19.19
CA TYR A 86 -4.40 1.43 -18.53
C TYR A 86 -5.76 1.19 -17.87
N PHE A 87 -6.56 2.24 -17.66
CA PHE A 87 -7.84 2.20 -16.92
C PHE A 87 -9.05 2.26 -17.87
N SER A 88 -9.00 1.57 -19.01
CA SER A 88 -10.08 1.58 -20.02
C SER A 88 -11.37 0.90 -19.55
N LYS A 89 -11.29 -0.03 -18.59
CA LYS A 89 -12.44 -0.72 -17.98
C LYS A 89 -12.46 -0.49 -16.47
N PRO A 90 -12.87 0.70 -15.99
CA PRO A 90 -12.81 1.05 -14.57
C PRO A 90 -13.79 0.20 -13.73
N LEU A 91 -13.37 -0.17 -12.52
CA LEU A 91 -14.22 -0.84 -11.54
C LEU A 91 -14.96 0.18 -10.66
N SER A 92 -16.07 -0.26 -10.06
CA SER A 92 -16.77 0.53 -9.03
C SER A 92 -15.95 0.62 -7.74
N GLU A 93 -16.13 1.69 -6.98
CA GLU A 93 -15.37 1.96 -5.75
C GLU A 93 -15.45 0.80 -4.73
N ASP A 94 -16.61 0.16 -4.59
CA ASP A 94 -16.79 -0.98 -3.69
C ASP A 94 -15.94 -2.19 -4.10
N LYS A 95 -15.80 -2.42 -5.41
CA LYS A 95 -14.93 -3.48 -5.93
C LYS A 95 -13.47 -3.13 -5.68
N ILE A 96 -13.06 -1.88 -5.84
CA ILE A 96 -11.68 -1.43 -5.57
C ILE A 96 -11.30 -1.72 -4.12
N LYS A 97 -12.17 -1.36 -3.16
CA LYS A 97 -11.96 -1.63 -1.73
C LYS A 97 -11.82 -3.12 -1.40
N GLY A 98 -12.44 -3.98 -2.20
CA GLY A 98 -12.42 -5.44 -2.02
C GLY A 98 -11.26 -6.18 -2.69
N LEU A 99 -10.42 -5.52 -3.50
CA LEU A 99 -9.32 -6.20 -4.22
C LEU A 99 -8.17 -6.58 -3.29
N VAL A 100 -7.48 -5.57 -2.76
CA VAL A 100 -6.35 -5.73 -1.83
C VAL A 100 -6.06 -4.37 -1.20
N ALA A 101 -5.66 -4.37 0.08
CA ALA A 101 -5.22 -3.18 0.78
C ALA A 101 -3.79 -3.40 1.29
N PHE A 102 -2.89 -2.48 0.94
CA PHE A 102 -1.51 -2.50 1.40
C PHE A 102 -1.28 -1.49 2.51
N ASP A 103 -0.38 -1.85 3.41
CA ASP A 103 0.17 -0.88 4.35
C ASP A 103 0.95 0.18 3.59
N SER A 104 0.65 1.43 3.90
CA SER A 104 1.41 2.59 3.46
C SER A 104 1.55 3.54 4.63
N LYS A 105 2.61 4.36 4.61
CA LYS A 105 2.95 5.26 5.74
C LYS A 105 1.77 6.13 6.18
N TYR A 106 0.90 6.48 5.25
CA TYR A 106 -0.25 7.37 5.46
C TYR A 106 -1.61 6.68 5.24
N GLY A 107 -1.67 5.35 5.14
CA GLY A 107 -2.92 4.62 4.91
C GLY A 107 -3.60 4.96 3.57
N SER A 108 -2.80 5.23 2.53
CA SER A 108 -3.27 5.48 1.17
C SER A 108 -3.92 4.23 0.59
N LEU A 109 -5.12 4.42 0.04
CA LEU A 109 -5.88 3.38 -0.65
C LEU A 109 -5.87 3.62 -2.16
N PHE A 110 -6.02 2.55 -2.94
CA PHE A 110 -6.22 2.66 -4.38
C PHE A 110 -7.49 3.46 -4.68
N LYS A 111 -7.40 4.34 -5.68
CA LYS A 111 -8.48 5.20 -6.15
C LYS A 111 -9.04 4.74 -7.49
N TYR A 112 -8.20 4.13 -8.30
CA TYR A 112 -8.57 3.56 -9.59
C TYR A 112 -8.18 2.09 -9.65
N ALA A 113 -9.08 1.28 -10.19
CA ALA A 113 -8.77 -0.05 -10.67
C ALA A 113 -9.40 -0.26 -12.05
N GLY A 114 -8.69 -0.94 -12.94
CA GLY A 114 -9.18 -1.31 -14.26
C GLY A 114 -8.88 -2.77 -14.56
N GLU A 115 -9.88 -3.55 -14.97
CA GLU A 115 -9.66 -4.96 -15.32
C GLU A 115 -8.83 -5.07 -16.61
N THR A 116 -7.89 -6.00 -16.62
CA THR A 116 -6.95 -6.19 -17.73
C THR A 116 -6.67 -7.67 -17.98
N THR A 117 -5.94 -7.96 -19.06
CA THR A 117 -5.58 -9.34 -19.39
C THR A 117 -4.57 -9.91 -18.39
N ASN A 118 -4.76 -11.18 -18.04
CA ASN A 118 -3.79 -11.91 -17.24
C ASN A 118 -2.47 -12.08 -18.03
N ARG A 119 -1.35 -11.74 -17.40
CA ARG A 119 0.00 -11.84 -17.96
C ARG A 119 0.72 -13.11 -17.54
N ALA A 120 0.04 -14.00 -16.82
CA ALA A 120 0.55 -15.26 -16.31
C ALA A 120 1.87 -15.05 -15.54
N ILE A 121 1.92 -14.04 -14.68
CA ILE A 121 3.06 -13.83 -13.78
C ILE A 121 3.16 -15.06 -12.89
N LYS A 122 4.36 -15.64 -12.82
CA LYS A 122 4.63 -16.83 -12.02
C LYS A 122 4.37 -16.54 -10.54
N GLU A 123 3.54 -17.36 -9.92
CA GLU A 123 3.37 -17.40 -8.47
C GLU A 123 4.44 -18.27 -7.83
N SER A 124 4.70 -18.08 -6.53
CA SER A 124 5.56 -19.00 -5.78
C SER A 124 4.99 -20.41 -5.76
N LEU A 125 5.88 -21.39 -5.59
CA LEU A 125 5.48 -22.76 -5.33
C LEU A 125 5.18 -22.93 -3.85
N PHE A 126 3.99 -23.46 -3.56
CA PHE A 126 3.54 -23.76 -2.20
C PHE A 126 3.57 -25.28 -2.01
N SER A 127 4.38 -25.76 -1.06
CA SER A 127 4.49 -27.18 -0.76
C SER A 127 4.47 -27.42 0.75
N ILE A 128 3.68 -28.39 1.19
CA ILE A 128 3.64 -28.79 2.60
C ILE A 128 4.69 -29.89 2.81
N SER A 129 5.73 -29.59 3.57
CA SER A 129 6.82 -30.54 3.87
C SER A 129 6.54 -31.39 5.10
N LYS A 130 5.65 -30.92 6.00
CA LYS A 130 5.18 -31.67 7.16
C LYS A 130 3.71 -31.39 7.40
N ASP A 131 2.93 -32.45 7.62
CA ASP A 131 1.54 -32.39 8.07
C ASP A 131 1.32 -33.53 9.07
N THR A 132 1.06 -33.20 10.32
CA THR A 132 0.92 -34.22 11.38
C THR A 132 -0.09 -33.78 12.42
N ILE A 133 -0.88 -34.72 12.92
CA ILE A 133 -1.84 -34.48 14.00
C ILE A 133 -1.32 -35.15 15.27
N ILE A 134 -1.21 -34.39 16.36
CA ILE A 134 -0.85 -34.86 17.69
C ILE A 134 -1.97 -34.46 18.65
N GLY A 135 -2.74 -35.45 19.12
CA GLY A 135 -3.93 -35.19 19.94
C GLY A 135 -5.01 -34.41 19.18
N ASN A 136 -5.29 -33.17 19.63
CA ASN A 136 -6.25 -32.27 18.99
C ASN A 136 -5.60 -31.16 18.15
N GLU A 137 -4.28 -31.19 17.98
CA GLU A 137 -3.52 -30.17 17.27
C GLU A 137 -2.93 -30.74 15.98
N ARG A 138 -3.12 -30.01 14.87
CA ARG A 138 -2.47 -30.26 13.58
C ARG A 138 -1.30 -29.31 13.45
N SER A 139 -0.13 -29.84 13.09
CA SER A 139 1.11 -29.13 12.86
C SER A 139 1.49 -29.23 11.38
N ILE A 140 1.69 -28.07 10.77
CA ILE A 140 2.03 -27.95 9.35
C ILE A 140 3.35 -27.19 9.21
N ARG A 141 4.19 -27.66 8.28
CA ARG A 141 5.30 -26.89 7.72
C ARG A 141 5.02 -26.63 6.25
N LEU A 142 4.80 -25.37 5.91
CA LEU A 142 4.62 -24.89 4.55
C LEU A 142 5.93 -24.26 4.07
N CYS A 143 6.41 -24.70 2.92
CA CYS A 143 7.50 -24.07 2.19
C CYS A 143 6.92 -23.24 1.04
N VAL A 144 7.31 -21.98 0.96
CA VAL A 144 6.95 -21.03 -0.10
C VAL A 144 8.22 -20.68 -0.87
N ALA A 145 8.36 -21.21 -2.07
CA ALA A 145 9.54 -21.01 -2.91
C ALA A 145 9.23 -20.01 -4.05
N PRO A 146 9.82 -18.80 -4.03
CA PRO A 146 9.69 -17.83 -5.11
C PRO A 146 10.02 -18.44 -6.48
N GLN A 147 9.32 -18.01 -7.53
CA GLN A 147 9.56 -18.43 -8.92
C GLN A 147 10.01 -17.26 -9.82
N ARG A 148 10.31 -16.13 -9.18
CA ARG A 148 10.75 -14.86 -9.75
C ARG A 148 11.35 -14.01 -8.64
N ASP A 149 12.10 -12.99 -9.02
CA ASP A 149 12.65 -11.99 -8.11
C ASP A 149 11.49 -11.27 -7.39
N LEU A 150 11.48 -11.41 -6.06
CA LEU A 150 10.50 -10.78 -5.18
C LEU A 150 11.21 -9.81 -4.24
N ASN A 151 10.51 -8.75 -3.85
CA ASN A 151 10.98 -7.83 -2.83
C ASN A 151 10.27 -8.07 -1.49
N LEU A 152 8.96 -8.34 -1.56
CA LEU A 152 8.09 -8.45 -0.39
C LEU A 152 7.12 -9.62 -0.51
N ILE A 153 6.87 -10.28 0.63
CA ILE A 153 5.77 -11.23 0.79
C ILE A 153 4.98 -10.83 2.03
N TYR A 154 3.69 -10.59 1.85
CA TYR A 154 2.75 -10.44 2.94
C TYR A 154 1.97 -11.74 3.13
N GLY A 155 1.77 -12.12 4.39
CA GLY A 155 0.79 -13.14 4.76
C GLY A 155 -0.39 -12.51 5.47
N TYR A 156 -1.60 -12.74 4.98
CA TYR A 156 -2.85 -12.35 5.63
C TYR A 156 -3.70 -13.57 5.94
N SER A 157 -4.53 -13.49 6.98
CA SER A 157 -5.52 -14.52 7.27
C SER A 157 -6.77 -13.93 7.90
N ASN A 158 -7.92 -14.25 7.30
CA ASN A 158 -9.23 -13.97 7.90
C ASN A 158 -9.49 -14.84 9.14
N SER A 159 -8.80 -15.98 9.22
CA SER A 159 -8.86 -16.97 10.28
C SER A 159 -7.62 -16.91 11.19
N LYS A 160 -6.95 -15.75 11.28
CA LYS A 160 -5.72 -15.55 12.08
C LYS A 160 -5.80 -16.11 13.51
N LYS A 161 -6.97 -16.04 14.15
CA LYS A 161 -7.19 -16.55 15.52
C LYS A 161 -7.26 -18.07 15.64
N ALA A 162 -7.34 -18.80 14.53
CA ALA A 162 -7.35 -20.26 14.52
C ALA A 162 -5.94 -20.84 14.67
N PHE A 163 -4.88 -20.05 14.42
CA PHE A 163 -3.51 -20.47 14.65
C PHE A 163 -3.17 -20.39 16.14
N ASN A 164 -2.73 -21.51 16.71
CA ASN A 164 -2.20 -21.60 18.07
C ASN A 164 -0.73 -21.13 18.11
N SER A 165 0.04 -21.49 17.08
CA SER A 165 1.43 -21.05 16.92
C SER A 165 1.71 -20.72 15.45
N PHE A 166 2.66 -19.80 15.24
CA PHE A 166 3.10 -19.37 13.92
C PHE A 166 4.58 -19.00 13.98
N GLY A 167 5.40 -19.65 13.16
CA GLY A 167 6.83 -19.42 13.03
C GLY A 167 7.23 -19.21 11.58
N ILE A 168 8.27 -18.42 11.36
CA ILE A 168 8.82 -18.08 10.05
C ILE A 168 10.32 -18.33 10.09
N ASN A 169 10.85 -19.16 9.20
CA ASN A 169 12.27 -19.52 9.10
C ASN A 169 12.87 -19.92 10.47
N GLY A 170 12.15 -20.73 11.24
CA GLY A 170 12.55 -21.16 12.59
C GLY A 170 12.44 -20.10 13.69
N SER A 171 12.07 -18.86 13.35
CA SER A 171 11.77 -17.80 14.31
C SER A 171 10.28 -17.80 14.66
N PHE A 172 9.97 -18.03 15.93
CA PHE A 172 8.60 -17.97 16.46
C PHE A 172 8.42 -16.63 17.16
N PRO A 173 7.83 -15.60 16.51
CA PRO A 173 7.45 -14.40 17.23
C PRO A 173 6.50 -14.81 18.35
N GLU A 174 6.78 -14.37 19.58
CA GLU A 174 5.83 -14.53 20.69
C GLU A 174 4.53 -13.85 20.28
N LEU A 175 3.53 -14.66 19.91
CA LEU A 175 2.17 -14.17 19.70
C LEU A 175 1.70 -13.40 20.94
N ASP A 176 2.18 -13.75 22.14
CA ASP A 176 1.82 -13.11 23.41
C ASP A 176 2.57 -11.80 23.74
N SER A 177 3.68 -11.46 23.07
CA SER A 177 4.41 -10.20 23.30
C SER A 177 3.84 -9.01 22.52
N ILE A 178 2.98 -9.31 21.55
CA ILE A 178 2.09 -8.35 20.93
C ILE A 178 0.93 -8.23 21.91
N SER A 179 0.89 -7.16 22.72
CA SER A 179 -0.16 -6.93 23.71
C SER A 179 -1.52 -7.42 23.19
N GLU A 180 -2.31 -8.08 24.03
CA GLU A 180 -3.63 -8.61 23.64
C GLU A 180 -4.45 -7.60 22.80
N GLU A 181 -4.29 -6.29 23.01
CA GLU A 181 -4.87 -5.22 22.19
C GLU A 181 -4.48 -5.21 20.70
N LYS A 182 -3.22 -5.49 20.35
CA LYS A 182 -2.71 -5.38 18.97
C LYS A 182 -3.00 -6.65 18.15
N LEU A 183 -3.15 -7.80 18.81
CA LEU A 183 -3.76 -9.02 18.24
C LEU A 183 -5.30 -8.99 18.20
N ARG A 184 -5.94 -8.25 19.12
CA ARG A 184 -7.42 -8.08 19.18
C ARG A 184 -7.95 -6.88 18.42
N SER A 185 -7.11 -6.15 17.69
CA SER A 185 -7.60 -5.25 16.64
C SER A 185 -8.45 -6.08 15.68
N LYS A 186 -9.79 -5.93 15.74
CA LYS A 186 -10.76 -6.68 14.93
C LYS A 186 -10.50 -6.59 13.42
N ASN A 187 -9.65 -5.66 12.99
CA ASN A 187 -9.36 -5.37 11.58
C ASN A 187 -7.95 -5.78 11.13
N ASP A 188 -7.02 -6.18 12.02
CA ASP A 188 -5.67 -6.59 11.59
C ASP A 188 -5.62 -8.07 11.23
N LYS A 189 -5.69 -8.33 9.93
CA LYS A 189 -5.61 -9.68 9.34
C LYS A 189 -4.18 -10.09 8.99
N ARG A 190 -3.18 -9.22 9.16
CA ARG A 190 -1.80 -9.53 8.75
C ARG A 190 -1.17 -10.52 9.73
N LEU A 191 -0.62 -11.60 9.19
CA LEU A 191 0.22 -12.55 9.91
C LEU A 191 1.67 -12.06 9.93
N PHE A 192 2.20 -11.70 8.76
CA PHE A 192 3.60 -11.27 8.64
C PHE A 192 3.83 -10.36 7.43
N LEU A 193 4.99 -9.71 7.46
CA LEU A 193 5.63 -9.05 6.33
C LEU A 193 7.07 -9.57 6.26
N TYR A 194 7.43 -10.17 5.14
CA TYR A 194 8.75 -10.72 4.90
C TYR A 194 9.43 -9.95 3.76
N TRP A 195 10.66 -9.51 4.01
CA TRP A 195 11.53 -8.93 2.99
C TRP A 195 12.35 -10.06 2.40
N VAL A 196 12.17 -10.32 1.10
CA VAL A 196 12.85 -11.43 0.44
C VAL A 196 14.33 -11.07 0.25
N VAL A 197 15.18 -12.00 0.66
CA VAL A 197 16.65 -11.92 0.51
C VAL A 197 17.08 -13.17 -0.24
N ASP A 198 17.91 -13.01 -1.27
CA ASP A 198 18.54 -14.08 -2.06
C ASP A 198 17.57 -15.15 -2.61
N GLU A 199 16.29 -14.81 -2.79
CA GLU A 199 15.22 -15.71 -3.24
C GLU A 199 15.08 -17.00 -2.42
N GLU A 200 15.54 -16.97 -1.17
CA GLU A 200 15.47 -18.14 -0.31
C GLU A 200 14.01 -18.54 -0.03
N PRO A 201 13.70 -19.85 -0.03
CA PRO A 201 12.38 -20.33 0.34
C PRO A 201 11.99 -19.88 1.74
N LEU A 202 10.76 -19.41 1.89
CA LEU A 202 10.17 -19.05 3.17
C LEU A 202 9.56 -20.31 3.79
N GLU A 203 10.05 -20.70 4.96
CA GLU A 203 9.46 -21.77 5.75
C GLU A 203 8.50 -21.19 6.79
N ILE A 204 7.27 -21.71 6.80
CA ILE A 204 6.24 -21.33 7.74
C ILE A 204 5.84 -22.57 8.53
N ASP A 205 6.07 -22.52 9.84
CA ASP A 205 5.59 -23.52 10.78
C ASP A 205 4.33 -22.98 11.46
N CYS A 206 3.23 -23.74 11.45
CA CYS A 206 2.03 -23.35 12.15
C CYS A 206 1.33 -24.53 12.80
N THR A 207 0.60 -24.24 13.89
CA THR A 207 -0.25 -25.22 14.54
C THR A 207 -1.66 -24.66 14.77
N PHE A 208 -2.66 -25.53 14.71
CA PHE A 208 -4.07 -25.16 14.91
C PHE A 208 -4.88 -26.39 15.30
N HIS A 209 -6.11 -26.19 15.80
CA HIS A 209 -6.99 -27.30 16.13
C HIS A 209 -7.33 -28.13 14.89
N LYS A 210 -7.30 -29.47 15.00
CA LYS A 210 -7.49 -30.39 13.85
C LYS A 210 -8.78 -30.18 13.03
N ASP A 211 -9.83 -29.66 13.68
CA ASP A 211 -11.13 -29.39 13.05
C ASP A 211 -11.24 -27.95 12.47
N SER A 212 -10.20 -27.13 12.65
CA SER A 212 -10.12 -25.80 12.05
C SER A 212 -9.57 -25.87 10.62
N ILE A 213 -10.06 -25.00 9.74
CA ILE A 213 -9.64 -24.90 8.34
C ILE A 213 -9.08 -23.48 8.12
N PRO A 214 -7.93 -23.14 8.71
CA PRO A 214 -7.35 -21.82 8.51
C PRO A 214 -6.83 -21.65 7.08
N ASN A 215 -6.65 -20.40 6.70
CA ASN A 215 -6.11 -20.04 5.40
C ASN A 215 -5.04 -18.96 5.53
N ILE A 216 -4.11 -18.92 4.59
CA ILE A 216 -3.14 -17.84 4.43
C ILE A 216 -3.28 -17.30 3.01
N GLU A 217 -3.60 -16.02 2.89
CA GLU A 217 -3.52 -15.26 1.65
C GLU A 217 -2.12 -14.68 1.54
N PHE A 218 -1.38 -15.12 0.53
CA PHE A 218 -0.07 -14.63 0.18
C PHE A 218 -0.20 -13.52 -0.84
N ILE A 219 0.36 -12.36 -0.51
CA ILE A 219 0.48 -11.24 -1.42
C ILE A 219 1.95 -10.95 -1.66
N GLU A 220 2.42 -11.21 -2.87
CA GLU A 220 3.82 -11.08 -3.25
C GLU A 220 3.99 -9.87 -4.14
N ALA A 221 5.02 -9.07 -3.88
CA ALA A 221 5.30 -7.85 -4.65
C ALA A 221 6.75 -7.79 -5.12
N SER A 222 6.93 -7.35 -6.36
CA SER A 222 8.22 -6.98 -6.95
C SER A 222 8.14 -5.58 -7.57
N TYR A 223 9.26 -4.86 -7.59
CA TYR A 223 9.35 -3.46 -8.05
C TYR A 223 9.91 -3.32 -9.47
N ASP A 224 9.67 -4.30 -10.32
CA ASP A 224 10.20 -4.41 -11.67
C ASP A 224 9.17 -4.11 -12.76
N LEU A 225 7.98 -3.58 -12.42
CA LEU A 225 6.86 -3.43 -13.37
C LEU A 225 7.25 -2.73 -14.69
N LEU A 226 8.04 -1.66 -14.58
CA LEU A 226 8.42 -0.83 -15.74
C LEU A 226 9.52 -1.49 -16.60
N GLU A 227 10.25 -2.47 -16.06
CA GLU A 227 11.37 -3.14 -16.70
C GLU A 227 11.02 -4.59 -17.11
N ASN A 228 9.93 -5.13 -16.57
CA ASN A 228 9.51 -6.51 -16.76
C ASN A 228 9.00 -6.75 -18.19
N LYS A 229 9.58 -7.77 -18.84
CA LYS A 229 9.35 -8.12 -20.24
C LYS A 229 7.92 -8.57 -20.55
N SER A 230 7.15 -8.97 -19.54
CA SER A 230 5.73 -9.33 -19.68
C SER A 230 4.85 -8.10 -19.97
N PHE A 231 5.39 -6.89 -19.80
CA PHE A 231 4.71 -5.64 -19.97
C PHE A 231 5.39 -4.78 -21.05
N ASN A 232 4.58 -4.02 -21.78
CA ASN A 232 5.06 -2.99 -22.69
C ASN A 232 4.57 -1.64 -22.18
N ILE A 233 5.16 -1.18 -21.09
CA ILE A 233 4.81 0.10 -20.44
C ILE A 233 5.73 1.19 -20.97
N LYS A 234 5.14 2.33 -21.36
CA LYS A 234 5.92 3.47 -21.82
C LYS A 234 6.76 3.99 -20.65
N LYS A 235 7.97 4.45 -20.93
CA LYS A 235 8.79 5.13 -19.93
C LYS A 235 8.03 6.31 -19.32
N ARG A 236 8.16 6.45 -18.00
CA ARG A 236 7.59 7.55 -17.22
C ARG A 236 8.09 8.91 -17.75
N PRO A 237 7.21 9.91 -17.96
CA PRO A 237 7.61 11.26 -18.39
C PRO A 237 8.55 11.94 -17.39
N GLN A 238 9.44 12.81 -17.89
CA GLN A 238 10.44 13.50 -17.05
C GLN A 238 9.83 14.45 -16.01
N ASN A 239 8.64 15.00 -16.27
CA ASN A 239 7.91 15.86 -15.33
C ASN A 239 7.04 15.06 -14.34
N THR A 240 7.29 13.76 -14.18
CA THR A 240 6.56 12.90 -13.25
C THR A 240 7.53 12.02 -12.45
N ILE A 241 7.18 11.72 -11.21
CA ILE A 241 7.98 10.86 -10.31
C ILE A 241 7.11 9.77 -9.69
N PRO A 242 7.70 8.60 -9.35
CA PRO A 242 7.00 7.56 -8.61
C PRO A 242 6.33 8.13 -7.37
N LYS A 243 5.06 7.76 -7.14
CA LYS A 243 4.35 8.23 -5.96
C LYS A 243 5.05 7.70 -4.70
N PRO A 244 5.48 8.59 -3.78
CA PRO A 244 6.25 8.16 -2.62
C PRO A 244 5.36 7.52 -1.55
N PHE A 245 5.97 6.71 -0.70
CA PHE A 245 5.37 6.11 0.52
C PHE A 245 4.22 5.11 0.29
N VAL A 246 4.09 4.60 -0.93
CA VAL A 246 3.15 3.53 -1.31
C VAL A 246 3.90 2.46 -2.12
N ILE A 247 3.37 1.23 -2.20
CA ILE A 247 3.86 0.21 -3.14
C ILE A 247 3.51 0.69 -4.54
N ASN A 248 4.51 1.07 -5.33
CA ASN A 248 4.31 1.64 -6.65
C ASN A 248 5.29 1.02 -7.66
N ASP A 249 4.96 1.15 -8.94
CA ASP A 249 5.74 0.59 -10.05
C ASP A 249 5.99 -0.92 -9.82
N ALA A 250 4.94 -1.60 -9.33
CA ALA A 250 5.04 -2.94 -8.78
C ALA A 250 4.15 -3.96 -9.50
N ILE A 251 4.63 -5.20 -9.55
CA ILE A 251 3.87 -6.38 -9.95
C ILE A 251 3.49 -7.13 -8.68
N ILE A 252 2.19 -7.36 -8.52
CA ILE A 252 1.62 -7.97 -7.34
C ILE A 252 0.85 -9.23 -7.72
N THR A 253 1.14 -10.33 -7.04
CA THR A 253 0.42 -11.60 -7.16
C THR A 253 -0.27 -11.93 -5.84
N LYS A 254 -1.50 -12.45 -5.93
CA LYS A 254 -2.27 -12.96 -4.78
C LYS A 254 -2.57 -14.43 -4.98
N LYS A 255 -2.34 -15.23 -3.93
CA LYS A 255 -2.72 -16.64 -3.86
C LYS A 255 -3.16 -17.03 -2.45
N THR A 256 -4.26 -17.76 -2.32
CA THR A 256 -4.71 -18.30 -1.03
C THR A 256 -4.37 -19.78 -0.89
N VAL A 257 -3.67 -20.12 0.19
CA VAL A 257 -3.45 -21.50 0.64
C VAL A 257 -4.41 -21.81 1.78
N LYS A 258 -5.13 -22.93 1.66
CA LYS A 258 -6.00 -23.47 2.72
C LYS A 258 -5.39 -24.77 3.24
N PHE A 259 -5.54 -25.03 4.53
CA PHE A 259 -5.00 -26.22 5.17
C PHE A 259 -6.07 -27.24 5.53
#